data_AF-A0A419GEF5-F1
#
_entry.id   AF-A0A419GEF5-F1
#
_cell.length_a   1.000
_cell.length_b   1.000
_cell.length_c   1.000
_cell.angle_alpha   90.00
_cell.angle_beta   90.00
_cell.angle_gamma   90.00
#
_symmetry.space_group_name_H-M   'P 1'
#
loop_
_entity.id
_entity.type
_entity.pdbx_description
1 polymer ?
#
loop_
_entity_poly.entity_id
_entity_poly.type
_entity_poly.pdbx_seq_one_letter_code
_entity_poly.pdbx_strand_id
1 'polypeptide(L)'
;MLLSRTFALIFAIFFYGGFLAFPSQCLAADMKIKSFSSVATALNQAAGQLAGRKGSNAIARVNGGVDNTVKDGPGNEVLAFKIEEANGKTTAYITASGSIEHNAFTLSNPDRLVVNLKGVTPGNLKESLPLHFSIVQRVRTALFSKEPLITRLVFDLSGRAIYKTDLSSDQKKFTIQIYSDNMSNLLSGKVIAIDPGHGGDDPGAIGPTGLKEKEVTMDVAKRTASLLQERGAKVILTRSGDEYVGLHERTEKANRAGAAIFISIHMNANEDASICGTSTYVYGDGSDWSTDPWVQRSKELALNIQSNLVHHLGLSDKGIREANFAVLRTSDVPAVLIEGAFISNPEEEKIIAKDEFRRLLAQAIINGIERYFTRISL
;
A
#
# COMPACT_ATOMS: atom_id res chain seq x y z
N MET A 1 -25.10 17.59 31.44
CA MET A 1 -25.84 16.86 30.38
C MET A 1 -25.71 17.70 29.11
N LEU A 2 -24.92 17.44 28.06
CA LEU A 2 -24.34 16.24 27.44
C LEU A 2 -22.79 16.25 27.55
N LEU A 3 -22.23 15.46 28.46
CA LEU A 3 -20.81 15.11 28.49
C LEU A 3 -20.75 13.58 28.44
N SER A 4 -21.08 13.05 27.28
CA SER A 4 -21.04 11.63 26.94
C SER A 4 -21.10 11.59 25.42
N ARG A 5 -19.93 11.41 24.77
CA ARG A 5 -19.69 10.78 23.46
C ARG A 5 -18.37 11.14 22.77
N THR A 6 -17.58 12.12 23.24
CA THR A 6 -16.34 12.51 22.52
C THR A 6 -15.02 12.03 23.13
N PHE A 7 -15.04 11.36 24.29
CA PHE A 7 -13.83 10.77 24.89
C PHE A 7 -13.53 9.33 24.42
N ALA A 8 -14.35 8.77 23.52
CA ALA A 8 -14.10 7.47 22.89
C ALA A 8 -13.31 7.55 21.57
N LEU A 9 -12.90 8.74 21.11
CA LEU A 9 -12.36 8.93 19.74
C LEU A 9 -10.84 9.15 19.65
N ILE A 10 -10.10 9.20 20.77
CA ILE A 10 -8.62 9.31 20.74
C ILE A 10 -7.93 7.98 21.11
N PHE A 11 -8.69 6.96 21.50
CA PHE A 11 -8.24 5.57 21.60
C PHE A 11 -8.72 4.67 20.44
N ALA A 12 -9.12 5.28 19.32
CA ALA A 12 -9.58 4.59 18.11
C ALA A 12 -8.61 4.71 16.90
N ILE A 13 -7.37 5.16 17.13
CA ILE A 13 -6.33 5.30 16.07
C ILE A 13 -5.36 4.09 16.05
N PHE A 14 -5.76 2.98 16.66
CA PHE A 14 -5.23 1.65 16.37
C PHE A 14 -6.39 0.66 16.31
N PHE A 15 -6.61 0.10 15.11
CA PHE A 15 -7.49 -1.04 14.80
C PHE A 15 -9.00 -0.87 15.05
N TYR A 16 -9.75 -0.40 14.04
CA TYR A 16 -11.12 -0.86 13.79
C TYR A 16 -11.05 -2.04 12.80
N GLY A 17 -10.94 -3.23 13.36
CA GLY A 17 -10.76 -4.52 12.72
C GLY A 17 -10.32 -5.45 13.83
N GLY A 18 -11.11 -6.47 14.17
CA GLY A 18 -10.92 -7.24 15.39
C GLY A 18 -9.49 -7.78 15.44
N PHE A 19 -8.82 -7.62 16.59
CA PHE A 19 -7.47 -8.17 16.78
C PHE A 19 -7.48 -9.65 16.37
N LEU A 20 -6.81 -9.95 15.26
CA LEU A 20 -6.23 -11.26 15.04
C LEU A 20 -5.05 -11.32 15.99
N ALA A 21 -5.26 -11.91 17.17
CA ALA A 21 -4.18 -12.16 18.10
C ALA A 21 -3.23 -13.19 17.47
N PHE A 22 -2.06 -12.73 17.01
CA PHE A 22 -1.01 -13.58 16.47
C PHE A 22 0.01 -13.92 17.55
N PRO A 23 0.54 -15.16 17.59
CA PRO A 23 1.78 -15.43 18.30
C PRO A 23 2.90 -14.55 17.71
N SER A 24 3.76 -14.01 18.57
CA SER A 24 4.88 -13.10 18.20
C SER A 24 5.85 -13.65 17.14
N GLN A 25 5.82 -14.95 16.91
CA GLN A 25 6.70 -15.66 15.97
C GLN A 25 6.26 -15.45 14.51
N CYS A 26 4.96 -15.32 14.27
CA CYS A 26 4.36 -15.25 12.93
C CYS A 26 4.12 -13.83 12.42
N LEU A 27 4.47 -12.81 13.20
CA LEU A 27 4.38 -11.41 12.77
C LEU A 27 5.59 -10.98 11.91
N ALA A 28 5.35 -10.06 10.98
CA ALA A 28 6.41 -9.34 10.28
C ALA A 28 7.38 -8.67 11.27
N ALA A 29 8.68 -8.64 10.95
CA ALA A 29 9.73 -8.14 11.85
C ALA A 29 9.47 -6.72 12.38
N ASP A 30 8.98 -5.82 11.52
CA ASP A 30 8.69 -4.42 11.85
C ASP A 30 7.50 -4.24 12.82
N MET A 31 6.65 -5.26 12.95
CA MET A 31 5.54 -5.29 13.92
C MET A 31 5.95 -5.83 15.29
N LYS A 32 7.10 -6.51 15.41
CA LYS A 32 7.62 -7.04 16.68
C LYS A 32 8.17 -5.94 17.62
N ILE A 33 8.50 -4.77 17.10
CA ILE A 33 9.23 -3.71 17.84
C ILE A 33 8.30 -2.76 18.65
N LYS A 34 6.98 -2.78 18.42
CA LYS A 34 6.04 -1.82 19.05
C LYS A 34 5.30 -2.33 20.30
N SER A 35 5.83 -3.31 21.02
CA SER A 35 5.23 -3.76 22.28
C SER A 35 6.01 -3.25 23.51
N PHE A 36 5.30 -2.48 24.35
CA PHE A 36 5.56 -2.14 25.76
C PHE A 36 6.71 -1.16 26.12
N SER A 37 6.36 0.12 26.29
CA SER A 37 6.63 0.95 27.51
C SER A 37 6.62 2.47 27.27
N SER A 38 6.84 2.97 26.06
CA SER A 38 7.13 4.40 25.83
C SER A 38 5.91 5.31 25.60
N VAL A 39 4.70 4.77 25.47
CA VAL A 39 3.49 5.54 25.08
C VAL A 39 2.74 6.16 26.27
N ALA A 40 2.88 5.59 27.47
CA ALA A 40 2.15 6.05 28.65
C ALA A 40 2.60 7.42 29.18
N THR A 41 3.88 7.76 29.02
CA THR A 41 4.47 8.98 29.57
C THR A 41 4.11 10.25 28.78
N ALA A 42 3.81 10.11 27.48
CA ALA A 42 3.52 11.23 26.59
C ALA A 42 2.08 11.79 26.73
N LEU A 43 1.15 11.02 27.28
CA LEU A 43 -0.28 11.36 27.32
C LEU A 43 -0.66 12.38 28.42
N ASN A 44 0.15 12.51 29.48
CA ASN A 44 -0.17 13.42 30.60
C ASN A 44 0.16 14.90 30.36
N GLN A 45 0.99 15.23 29.37
CA GLN A 45 1.41 16.63 29.13
C GLN A 45 0.48 17.42 28.20
N ALA A 46 -0.35 16.76 27.39
CA ALA A 46 -1.09 17.43 26.31
C ALA A 46 -2.51 17.89 26.67
N ALA A 47 -3.04 17.56 27.85
CA ALA A 47 -4.44 17.83 28.21
C ALA A 47 -4.74 19.27 28.66
N GLY A 48 -3.75 20.17 28.68
CA GLY A 48 -3.85 21.48 29.33
C GLY A 48 -4.32 22.66 28.47
N GLN A 49 -4.43 22.55 27.15
CA GLN A 49 -4.64 23.74 26.32
C GLN A 49 -5.61 23.49 25.15
N LEU A 50 -6.56 24.44 25.02
CA LEU A 50 -7.38 24.79 23.85
C LEU A 50 -8.85 24.30 23.84
N ALA A 51 -9.72 25.22 24.28
CA ALA A 51 -11.12 25.31 23.87
C ALA A 51 -11.33 26.66 23.16
N GLY A 52 -11.88 26.68 21.94
CA GLY A 52 -12.27 27.95 21.32
C GLY A 52 -12.57 27.99 19.81
N ARG A 53 -13.84 27.70 19.48
CA ARG A 53 -14.68 28.29 18.40
C ARG A 53 -14.56 27.85 16.92
N LYS A 54 -15.76 27.93 16.32
CA LYS A 54 -16.28 27.40 15.04
C LYS A 54 -16.39 28.51 13.98
N GLY A 55 -16.47 28.13 12.69
CA GLY A 55 -17.51 28.66 11.79
C GLY A 55 -17.13 29.15 10.37
N SER A 56 -17.56 28.37 9.37
CA SER A 56 -18.20 28.75 8.09
C SER A 56 -17.40 29.12 6.81
N ASN A 57 -18.05 28.78 5.69
CA ASN A 57 -17.60 28.60 4.29
C ASN A 57 -17.39 29.90 3.49
N ALA A 58 -16.43 29.88 2.56
CA ALA A 58 -16.45 30.66 1.33
C ALA A 58 -15.51 30.07 0.25
N ILE A 59 -15.93 30.16 -1.01
CA ILE A 59 -15.19 29.82 -2.23
C ILE A 59 -14.02 30.81 -2.37
N ALA A 60 -12.77 30.35 -2.49
CA ALA A 60 -11.61 31.25 -2.54
C ALA A 60 -10.55 30.85 -3.58
N ARG A 61 -10.30 31.76 -4.52
CA ARG A 61 -9.00 31.89 -5.20
C ARG A 61 -8.07 32.62 -4.21
N VAL A 62 -7.02 31.96 -3.71
CA VAL A 62 -6.10 32.58 -2.75
C VAL A 62 -4.86 33.11 -3.48
N ASN A 63 -4.87 34.41 -3.77
CA ASN A 63 -3.64 35.18 -3.99
C ASN A 63 -3.37 35.95 -2.69
N GLY A 64 -2.23 35.69 -2.04
CA GLY A 64 -1.83 36.40 -0.84
C GLY A 64 -0.35 36.77 -0.93
N GLY A 65 -0.09 38.06 -1.10
CA GLY A 65 1.22 38.68 -0.97
C GLY A 65 1.14 39.96 -0.13
N VAL A 66 2.28 40.24 0.54
CA VAL A 66 2.74 41.46 1.24
C VAL A 66 2.60 41.52 2.78
N ASP A 67 3.77 41.26 3.41
CA ASP A 67 4.54 41.93 4.49
C ASP A 67 4.01 42.08 5.94
N ASN A 68 4.75 41.47 6.89
CA ASN A 68 5.43 42.15 8.00
C ASN A 68 6.35 41.20 8.80
N THR A 69 7.66 41.39 8.60
CA THR A 69 8.83 41.18 9.48
C THR A 69 8.76 40.22 10.70
N VAL A 70 9.49 39.11 10.61
CA VAL A 70 10.41 38.63 11.67
C VAL A 70 11.70 38.17 10.97
N LYS A 71 12.81 38.89 11.17
CA LYS A 71 14.14 38.52 10.69
C LYS A 71 14.93 37.90 11.84
N ASP A 72 15.06 36.57 11.85
CA ASP A 72 16.01 35.85 12.70
C ASP A 72 16.97 35.00 11.84
N GLY A 73 18.23 35.46 11.72
CA GLY A 73 19.41 34.67 11.31
C GLY A 73 19.63 34.38 9.80
N PRO A 74 20.88 34.08 9.36
CA PRO A 74 21.30 34.00 7.95
C PRO A 74 20.99 32.64 7.30
N GLY A 75 19.79 32.11 7.54
CA GLY A 75 19.32 30.86 6.94
C GLY A 75 18.57 31.12 5.64
N ASN A 76 18.58 30.16 4.71
CA ASN A 76 17.65 30.18 3.59
C ASN A 76 16.22 30.12 4.17
N GLU A 77 15.26 30.85 3.59
CA GLU A 77 13.87 30.87 4.05
C GLU A 77 12.92 30.66 2.88
N VAL A 78 11.72 30.15 3.13
CA VAL A 78 10.66 30.10 2.13
C VAL A 78 10.08 31.49 1.93
N LEU A 79 10.26 32.04 0.73
CA LEU A 79 9.74 33.34 0.30
C LEU A 79 8.31 33.24 -0.24
N ALA A 80 7.99 32.16 -0.94
CA ALA A 80 6.67 31.96 -1.53
C ALA A 80 6.27 30.49 -1.58
N PHE A 81 4.98 30.25 -1.35
CA PHE A 81 4.32 28.96 -1.56
C PHE A 81 3.02 29.17 -2.33
N LYS A 82 2.90 28.49 -3.47
CA LYS A 82 1.68 28.45 -4.28
C LYS A 82 1.30 27.00 -4.51
N ILE A 83 0.01 26.69 -4.47
CA ILE A 83 -0.50 25.37 -4.79
C ILE A 83 -1.76 25.49 -5.64
N GLU A 84 -1.87 24.67 -6.68
CA GLU A 84 -2.99 24.66 -7.60
C GLU A 84 -3.31 23.24 -8.08
N GLU A 85 -4.55 23.02 -8.51
CA GLU A 85 -4.99 21.77 -9.14
C GLU A 85 -5.48 22.05 -10.57
N ALA A 86 -5.01 21.23 -11.51
CA ALA A 86 -5.48 21.22 -12.89
C ALA A 86 -5.42 19.79 -13.43
N ASN A 87 -6.44 19.35 -14.17
CA ASN A 87 -6.49 18.04 -14.83
C ASN A 87 -6.19 16.85 -13.89
N GLY A 88 -6.71 16.87 -12.66
CA GLY A 88 -6.50 15.80 -11.67
C GLY A 88 -5.08 15.74 -11.07
N LYS A 89 -4.27 16.78 -11.30
CA LYS A 89 -2.91 16.92 -10.79
C LYS A 89 -2.82 18.18 -9.93
N THR A 90 -2.37 18.00 -8.70
CA THR A 90 -1.98 19.09 -7.80
C THR A 90 -0.51 19.45 -8.03
N THR A 91 -0.19 20.73 -8.18
CA THR A 91 1.20 21.21 -8.26
C THR A 91 1.45 22.25 -7.17
N ALA A 92 2.48 22.00 -6.35
CA ALA A 92 2.97 22.93 -5.35
C ALA A 92 4.29 23.56 -5.83
N TYR A 93 4.40 24.87 -5.67
CA TYR A 93 5.55 25.69 -6.02
C TYR A 93 6.10 26.35 -4.75
N ILE A 94 7.38 26.15 -4.49
CA ILE A 94 8.10 26.74 -3.36
C ILE A 94 9.23 27.59 -3.93
N THR A 95 9.36 28.82 -3.46
CA THR A 95 10.52 29.69 -3.75
C THR A 95 11.23 30.00 -2.45
N ALA A 96 12.55 29.83 -2.40
CA ALA A 96 13.38 30.15 -1.24
C ALA A 96 14.40 31.26 -1.54
N SER A 97 14.92 31.89 -0.49
CA SER A 97 15.95 32.94 -0.59
C SER A 97 17.31 32.42 -1.07
N GLY A 98 17.60 31.14 -0.81
CA GLY A 98 18.79 30.42 -1.27
C GLY A 98 18.50 29.00 -1.74
N SER A 99 19.55 28.20 -1.92
CA SER A 99 19.45 26.84 -2.44
C SER A 99 18.64 25.93 -1.52
N ILE A 100 17.84 25.06 -2.14
CA ILE A 100 17.01 24.07 -1.46
C ILE A 100 17.66 22.70 -1.64
N GLU A 101 18.02 22.07 -0.53
CA GLU A 101 18.23 20.63 -0.48
C GLU A 101 16.98 19.97 0.09
N HIS A 102 16.48 18.91 -0.55
CA HIS A 102 15.23 18.26 -0.14
C HIS A 102 15.31 16.74 -0.10
N ASN A 103 14.39 16.15 0.63
CA ASN A 103 13.95 14.78 0.37
C ASN A 103 12.43 14.70 0.46
N ALA A 104 11.86 13.67 -0.17
CA ALA A 104 10.44 13.42 -0.17
C ALA A 104 10.19 11.92 -0.03
N PHE A 105 9.10 11.56 0.64
CA PHE A 105 8.66 10.17 0.82
C PHE A 105 7.17 10.11 1.18
N THR A 106 6.55 8.98 0.91
CA THR A 106 5.14 8.74 1.25
C THR A 106 5.00 7.94 2.54
N LEU A 107 3.94 8.21 3.29
CA LEU A 107 3.47 7.38 4.40
C LEU A 107 2.08 6.83 4.05
N SER A 108 1.74 5.65 4.55
CA SER A 108 0.38 5.10 4.54
C SER A 108 -0.27 5.19 5.92
N ASN A 109 -1.60 5.11 5.98
CA ASN A 109 -2.41 5.10 7.20
C ASN A 109 -2.25 6.34 8.11
N PRO A 110 -2.74 7.53 7.72
CA PRO A 110 -3.33 7.86 6.43
C PRO A 110 -2.27 8.19 5.37
N ASP A 111 -2.67 8.11 4.09
CA ASP A 111 -1.81 8.43 2.96
C ASP A 111 -1.34 9.89 3.02
N ARG A 112 -0.02 10.08 3.01
CA ARG A 112 0.64 11.39 3.10
C ARG A 112 1.86 11.43 2.21
N LEU A 113 2.10 12.58 1.57
CA LEU A 113 3.42 12.91 1.05
C LEU A 113 4.12 13.83 2.06
N VAL A 114 5.31 13.43 2.49
CA VAL A 114 6.18 14.22 3.36
C VAL A 114 7.34 14.76 2.55
N VAL A 115 7.58 16.06 2.65
CA VAL A 115 8.71 16.75 2.02
C VAL A 115 9.48 17.50 3.08
N ASN A 116 10.78 17.27 3.17
CA ASN A 116 11.67 18.03 4.04
C ASN A 116 12.54 18.97 3.21
N LEU A 117 12.58 20.23 3.60
CA LEU A 117 13.51 21.24 3.11
C LEU A 117 14.60 21.42 4.15
N LYS A 118 15.84 21.05 3.83
CA LYS A 118 16.99 21.13 4.74
C LYS A 118 17.66 22.49 4.63
N GLY A 119 18.06 23.06 5.76
CA GLY A 119 18.69 24.38 5.82
C GLY A 119 17.75 25.54 5.48
N VAL A 120 16.44 25.28 5.35
CA VAL A 120 15.42 26.27 5.00
C VAL A 120 14.45 26.47 6.16
N THR A 121 14.21 27.71 6.59
CA THR A 121 13.19 28.06 7.59
C THR A 121 11.80 28.23 6.94
N PRO A 122 10.69 28.07 7.68
CA PRO A 122 9.35 28.12 7.10
C PRO A 122 8.94 29.48 6.53
N GLY A 123 9.61 30.57 6.91
CA GLY A 123 9.22 31.93 6.54
C GLY A 123 7.74 32.18 6.82
N ASN A 124 7.00 32.63 5.80
CA ASN A 124 5.57 32.95 5.88
C ASN A 124 4.63 31.77 5.54
N LEU A 125 5.13 30.53 5.58
CA LEU A 125 4.27 29.36 5.36
C LEU A 125 3.16 29.28 6.41
N LYS A 126 1.93 29.04 5.96
CA LYS A 126 0.79 28.76 6.84
C LYS A 126 0.93 27.37 7.43
N GLU A 127 0.85 27.25 8.77
CA GLU A 127 0.92 25.98 9.48
C GLU A 127 -0.05 24.91 8.95
N SER A 128 -1.24 25.35 8.50
CA SER A 128 -2.26 24.48 7.93
C SER A 128 -3.03 25.22 6.83
N LEU A 129 -3.08 24.60 5.65
CA LEU A 129 -3.82 25.07 4.49
C LEU A 129 -4.78 23.97 4.00
N PRO A 130 -6.09 24.05 4.30
CA PRO A 130 -7.08 23.15 3.72
C PRO A 130 -7.29 23.51 2.23
N LEU A 131 -7.37 22.50 1.36
CA LEU A 131 -7.44 22.70 -0.10
C LEU A 131 -8.65 22.03 -0.75
N HIS A 132 -9.12 20.91 -0.21
CA HIS A 132 -10.23 20.13 -0.78
C HIS A 132 -10.05 19.80 -2.28
N PHE A 133 -8.81 19.62 -2.74
CA PHE A 133 -8.51 19.16 -4.09
C PHE A 133 -8.79 17.67 -4.24
N SER A 134 -8.78 17.16 -5.47
CA SER A 134 -9.09 15.75 -5.73
C SER A 134 -8.15 14.79 -5.00
N ILE A 135 -6.84 15.09 -4.99
CA ILE A 135 -5.81 14.26 -4.35
C ILE A 135 -5.26 14.84 -3.04
N VAL A 136 -5.01 16.15 -2.94
CA VAL A 136 -4.48 16.79 -1.73
C VAL A 136 -5.61 17.45 -0.93
N GLN A 137 -5.89 16.92 0.25
CA GLN A 137 -6.93 17.44 1.13
C GLN A 137 -6.46 18.65 1.93
N ARG A 138 -5.20 18.62 2.39
CA ARG A 138 -4.60 19.65 3.24
C ARG A 138 -3.08 19.62 3.10
N VAL A 139 -2.44 20.79 3.26
CA VAL A 139 -1.00 20.90 3.49
C VAL A 139 -0.76 21.39 4.91
N ARG A 140 0.14 20.73 5.63
CA ARG A 140 0.62 21.14 6.94
C ARG A 140 2.09 21.47 6.86
N THR A 141 2.53 22.54 7.52
CA THR A 141 3.93 22.94 7.52
C THR A 141 4.40 23.18 8.93
N ALA A 142 5.64 22.79 9.23
CA ALA A 142 6.27 23.10 10.51
C ALA A 142 7.78 23.17 10.38
N LEU A 143 8.42 23.93 11.26
CA LEU A 143 9.82 23.75 11.56
C LEU A 143 9.98 22.43 12.32
N PHE A 144 10.38 21.38 11.61
CA PHE A 144 10.45 20.02 12.13
C PHE A 144 11.67 19.80 13.02
N SER A 145 12.79 20.42 12.69
CA SER A 145 14.03 20.34 13.46
C SER A 145 14.79 21.66 13.35
N LYS A 146 15.45 22.08 14.43
CA LYS A 146 16.35 23.26 14.45
C LYS A 146 17.80 22.87 14.15
N GLU A 147 18.21 21.66 14.54
CA GLU A 147 19.56 21.13 14.31
C GLU A 147 19.48 19.61 14.00
N PRO A 148 19.67 19.19 12.73
CA PRO A 148 19.81 20.04 11.55
C PRO A 148 18.53 20.84 11.28
N LEU A 149 18.66 22.03 10.68
CA LEU A 149 17.51 22.88 10.34
C LEU A 149 16.66 22.20 9.26
N ILE A 150 15.40 21.90 9.55
CA ILE A 150 14.47 21.24 8.62
C ILE A 150 13.08 21.86 8.71
N THR A 151 12.58 22.38 7.59
CA THR A 151 11.15 22.66 7.41
C THR A 151 10.47 21.47 6.76
N ARG A 152 9.39 20.97 7.36
CA ARG A 152 8.61 19.85 6.83
C ARG A 152 7.27 20.33 6.30
N LEU A 153 6.96 19.91 5.08
CA LEU A 153 5.63 19.97 4.49
C LEU A 153 5.02 18.57 4.49
N VAL A 154 3.76 18.45 4.92
CA VAL A 154 2.98 17.22 4.92
C VAL A 154 1.71 17.47 4.13
N PHE A 155 1.60 16.81 2.98
CA PHE A 155 0.40 16.80 2.16
C PHE A 155 -0.46 15.62 2.61
N ASP A 156 -1.62 15.90 3.19
CA ASP A 156 -2.61 14.89 3.53
C ASP A 156 -3.38 14.51 2.26
N LEU A 157 -3.34 13.24 1.89
CA LEU A 157 -3.86 12.75 0.62
C LEU A 157 -5.21 12.06 0.82
N SER A 158 -6.09 12.13 -0.19
CA SER A 158 -7.34 11.35 -0.24
C SER A 158 -7.09 9.87 -0.57
N GLY A 159 -5.90 9.51 -1.01
CA GLY A 159 -5.46 8.14 -1.29
C GLY A 159 -4.01 8.10 -1.78
N ARG A 160 -3.56 6.92 -2.23
CA ARG A 160 -2.23 6.76 -2.81
C ARG A 160 -2.01 7.73 -3.98
N ALA A 161 -0.84 8.35 -3.99
CA ALA A 161 -0.44 9.31 -5.01
C ALA A 161 0.97 9.02 -5.52
N ILE A 162 1.19 9.35 -6.78
CA ILE A 162 2.54 9.48 -7.34
C ILE A 162 2.95 10.94 -7.19
N TYR A 163 4.24 11.17 -6.93
CA TYR A 163 4.80 12.51 -6.94
C TYR A 163 6.07 12.61 -7.79
N LYS A 164 6.27 13.78 -8.40
CA LYS A 164 7.51 14.17 -9.07
C LYS A 164 8.01 15.48 -8.46
N THR A 165 9.32 15.63 -8.38
CA THR A 165 9.94 16.84 -7.85
C THR A 165 10.93 17.40 -8.84
N ASP A 166 10.89 18.71 -9.07
CA ASP A 166 11.82 19.42 -9.93
C ASP A 166 12.40 20.62 -9.18
N LEU A 167 13.67 20.90 -9.45
CA LEU A 167 14.40 22.03 -8.87
C LEU A 167 14.98 22.88 -10.00
N SER A 168 14.85 24.21 -9.90
CA SER A 168 15.45 25.12 -10.86
C SER A 168 16.98 25.05 -10.86
N SER A 169 17.62 25.51 -11.94
CA SER A 169 19.07 25.51 -12.09
C SER A 169 19.82 26.28 -10.98
N ASP A 170 19.20 27.33 -10.44
CA ASP A 170 19.72 28.11 -9.31
C ASP A 170 19.38 27.50 -7.93
N GLN A 171 18.66 26.38 -7.92
CA GLN A 171 18.21 25.63 -6.74
C GLN A 171 17.24 26.39 -5.82
N LYS A 172 16.65 27.50 -6.26
CA LYS A 172 15.78 28.34 -5.42
C LYS A 172 14.30 28.09 -5.62
N LYS A 173 13.89 27.46 -6.73
CA LYS A 173 12.50 27.14 -7.03
C LYS A 173 12.31 25.63 -7.06
N PHE A 174 11.45 25.16 -6.18
CA PHE A 174 11.14 23.74 -6.02
C PHE A 174 9.68 23.49 -6.38
N THR A 175 9.45 22.54 -7.29
CA THR A 175 8.13 22.16 -7.77
C THR A 175 7.83 20.73 -7.37
N ILE A 176 6.68 20.51 -6.76
CA ILE A 176 6.18 19.18 -6.40
C ILE A 176 4.88 18.96 -7.17
N GLN A 177 4.87 17.94 -8.01
CA GLN A 177 3.69 17.51 -8.74
C GLN A 177 3.14 16.27 -8.05
N ILE A 178 1.86 16.29 -7.68
CA ILE A 178 1.15 15.22 -6.97
C ILE A 178 -0.08 14.88 -7.78
N TYR A 179 -0.24 13.63 -8.18
CA TYR A 179 -1.42 13.19 -8.90
C TYR A 179 -1.84 11.84 -8.37
N SER A 180 -3.14 11.56 -8.46
CA SER A 180 -3.61 10.21 -8.17
C SER A 180 -2.85 9.25 -9.07
N ASP A 181 -2.39 8.15 -8.49
CA ASP A 181 -2.18 6.96 -9.28
C ASP A 181 -3.60 6.57 -9.72
N ASN A 182 -4.07 7.07 -10.87
CA ASN A 182 -5.46 6.85 -11.28
C ASN A 182 -5.59 5.40 -11.77
N MET A 183 -5.54 4.51 -10.80
CA MET A 183 -5.62 3.06 -10.89
C MET A 183 -6.89 2.57 -11.58
N SER A 184 -7.93 3.42 -11.60
CA SER A 184 -9.24 3.14 -12.21
C SER A 184 -9.16 2.81 -13.70
N ASN A 185 -8.17 3.35 -14.42
CA ASN A 185 -7.93 3.01 -15.82
C ASN A 185 -6.71 2.12 -16.04
N LEU A 186 -5.82 1.94 -15.05
CA LEU A 186 -4.60 1.18 -15.24
C LEU A 186 -4.89 -0.28 -15.61
N LEU A 187 -5.89 -0.88 -14.96
CA LEU A 187 -6.28 -2.26 -15.24
C LEU A 187 -7.37 -2.36 -16.30
N SER A 188 -7.90 -1.22 -16.76
CA SER A 188 -8.99 -1.17 -17.73
C SER A 188 -8.62 -1.87 -19.03
N GLY A 189 -9.45 -2.84 -19.42
CA GLY A 189 -9.26 -3.64 -20.64
C GLY A 189 -8.18 -4.74 -20.54
N LYS A 190 -7.36 -4.78 -19.49
CA LYS A 190 -6.39 -5.86 -19.28
C LYS A 190 -7.10 -7.15 -18.93
N VAL A 191 -6.68 -8.26 -19.53
CA VAL A 191 -7.15 -9.59 -19.16
C VAL A 191 -6.26 -10.11 -18.02
N ILE A 192 -6.84 -10.48 -16.89
CA ILE A 192 -6.10 -10.99 -15.71
C ILE A 192 -6.63 -12.38 -15.40
N ALA A 193 -5.75 -13.38 -15.42
CA ALA A 193 -6.12 -14.75 -15.07
C ALA A 193 -5.89 -14.99 -13.57
N ILE A 194 -6.94 -15.43 -12.88
CA ILE A 194 -6.91 -15.80 -11.46
C ILE A 194 -7.21 -17.28 -11.34
N ASP A 195 -6.28 -18.01 -10.73
CA ASP A 195 -6.34 -19.46 -10.55
C ASP A 195 -6.53 -19.81 -9.08
N PRO A 196 -7.77 -20.06 -8.61
CA PRO A 196 -7.97 -20.65 -7.30
C PRO A 196 -7.46 -22.09 -7.30
N GLY A 197 -6.40 -22.37 -6.54
CA GLY A 197 -5.79 -23.68 -6.41
C GLY A 197 -6.80 -24.79 -6.05
N HIS A 198 -6.51 -26.02 -6.46
CA HIS A 198 -7.31 -27.23 -6.15
C HIS A 198 -8.74 -27.19 -6.73
N GLY A 199 -9.68 -27.96 -6.17
CA GLY A 199 -11.09 -28.02 -6.58
C GLY A 199 -11.58 -29.44 -6.90
N GLY A 200 -12.88 -29.67 -6.73
CA GLY A 200 -13.48 -31.01 -6.92
C GLY A 200 -12.96 -31.99 -5.87
N ASP A 201 -12.50 -33.16 -6.32
CA ASP A 201 -11.96 -34.20 -5.43
C ASP A 201 -10.60 -33.87 -4.81
N ASP A 202 -9.92 -32.82 -5.31
CA ASP A 202 -8.70 -32.29 -4.71
C ASP A 202 -9.04 -31.20 -3.69
N PRO A 203 -8.96 -31.48 -2.36
CA PRO A 203 -9.25 -30.50 -1.32
C PRO A 203 -8.12 -29.46 -1.14
N GLY A 204 -6.93 -29.73 -1.70
CA GLY A 204 -5.68 -29.12 -1.25
C GLY A 204 -5.33 -29.53 0.17
N ALA A 205 -4.52 -28.70 0.84
CA ALA A 205 -4.21 -28.90 2.24
C ALA A 205 -5.48 -28.79 3.11
N ILE A 206 -5.54 -29.60 4.17
CA ILE A 206 -6.63 -29.60 5.15
C ILE A 206 -6.04 -29.16 6.49
N GLY A 207 -6.56 -28.06 7.02
CA GLY A 207 -6.13 -27.52 8.31
C GLY A 207 -6.58 -28.38 9.50
N PRO A 208 -5.97 -28.16 10.68
CA PRO A 208 -6.30 -28.88 11.92
C PRO A 208 -7.80 -28.93 12.31
N THR A 209 -8.60 -27.93 11.93
CA THR A 209 -10.06 -27.90 12.19
C THR A 209 -10.90 -28.52 11.07
N GLY A 210 -10.28 -28.99 9.99
CA GLY A 210 -10.94 -29.52 8.79
C GLY A 210 -11.19 -28.48 7.70
N LEU A 211 -10.68 -27.25 7.84
CA LEU A 211 -10.77 -26.21 6.81
C LEU A 211 -10.01 -26.67 5.55
N LYS A 212 -10.67 -26.65 4.39
CA LYS A 212 -10.06 -27.08 3.13
C LYS A 212 -9.52 -25.89 2.36
N GLU A 213 -8.29 -26.01 1.88
CA GLU A 213 -7.64 -24.98 1.07
C GLU A 213 -8.50 -24.58 -0.14
N LYS A 214 -9.09 -25.53 -0.87
CA LYS A 214 -9.92 -25.25 -2.07
C LYS A 214 -11.07 -24.28 -1.82
N GLU A 215 -11.61 -24.24 -0.60
CA GLU A 215 -12.72 -23.36 -0.20
C GLU A 215 -12.20 -21.94 0.05
N VAL A 216 -11.03 -21.83 0.68
CA VAL A 216 -10.36 -20.56 0.94
C VAL A 216 -9.88 -19.93 -0.38
N THR A 217 -9.20 -20.70 -1.22
CA THR A 217 -8.64 -20.20 -2.49
C THR A 217 -9.73 -19.70 -3.42
N MET A 218 -10.88 -20.39 -3.48
CA MET A 218 -12.04 -19.96 -4.26
C MET A 218 -12.65 -18.66 -3.72
N ASP A 219 -12.84 -18.53 -2.40
CA ASP A 219 -13.38 -17.30 -1.80
C ASP A 219 -12.46 -16.09 -2.07
N VAL A 220 -11.15 -16.25 -1.86
CA VAL A 220 -10.16 -15.20 -2.12
C VAL A 220 -10.10 -14.86 -3.61
N ALA A 221 -10.12 -15.85 -4.51
CA ALA A 221 -10.14 -15.62 -5.95
C ALA A 221 -11.37 -14.84 -6.41
N LYS A 222 -12.56 -15.13 -5.87
CA LYS A 222 -13.78 -14.38 -6.17
C LYS A 222 -13.69 -12.92 -5.71
N ARG A 223 -13.15 -12.68 -4.52
CA ARG A 223 -12.92 -11.30 -4.02
C ARG A 223 -11.92 -10.54 -4.88
N THR A 224 -10.81 -11.18 -5.23
CA THR A 224 -9.80 -10.62 -6.13
C THR A 224 -10.41 -10.32 -7.51
N ALA A 225 -11.21 -11.24 -8.06
CA ALA A 225 -11.89 -11.04 -9.33
C ALA A 225 -12.83 -9.82 -9.31
N SER A 226 -13.68 -9.69 -8.28
CA SER A 226 -14.57 -8.53 -8.13
C SER A 226 -13.79 -7.22 -8.07
N LEU A 227 -12.72 -7.16 -7.26
CA LEU A 227 -11.90 -5.96 -7.12
C LEU A 227 -11.16 -5.59 -8.42
N LEU A 228 -10.73 -6.57 -9.21
CA LEU A 228 -10.14 -6.35 -10.53
C LEU A 228 -11.18 -5.81 -11.53
N GLN A 229 -12.39 -6.39 -11.53
CA GLN A 229 -13.48 -5.96 -12.41
C GLN A 229 -13.95 -4.54 -12.10
N GLU A 230 -14.00 -4.16 -10.82
CA GLU A 230 -14.26 -2.77 -10.37
C GLU A 230 -13.23 -1.77 -10.91
N ARG A 231 -12.02 -2.24 -11.27
CA ARG A 231 -10.93 -1.45 -11.88
C ARG A 231 -10.87 -1.59 -13.41
N GLY A 232 -11.93 -2.13 -14.02
CA GLY A 232 -12.08 -2.27 -15.47
C GLY A 232 -11.33 -3.45 -16.10
N ALA A 233 -10.71 -4.32 -15.30
CA ALA A 233 -10.06 -5.52 -15.83
C ALA A 233 -11.09 -6.56 -16.29
N LYS A 234 -10.72 -7.32 -17.32
CA LYS A 234 -11.42 -8.56 -17.70
C LYS A 234 -10.78 -9.70 -16.90
N VAL A 235 -11.56 -10.40 -16.07
CA VAL A 235 -11.02 -11.48 -15.24
C VAL A 235 -11.39 -12.84 -15.82
N ILE A 236 -10.40 -13.73 -15.91
CA ILE A 236 -10.58 -15.14 -16.25
C ILE A 236 -10.31 -15.97 -15.00
N LEU A 237 -11.33 -16.64 -14.49
CA LEU A 237 -11.14 -17.64 -13.44
C LEU A 237 -10.87 -19.01 -14.07
N THR A 238 -9.86 -19.73 -13.60
CA THR A 238 -9.58 -21.10 -14.11
C THR A 238 -10.68 -22.10 -13.73
N ARG A 239 -11.32 -21.88 -12.57
CA ARG A 239 -12.57 -22.49 -12.09
C ARG A 239 -13.42 -21.44 -11.38
N SER A 240 -14.75 -21.58 -11.44
CA SER A 240 -15.74 -20.64 -10.87
C SER A 240 -16.53 -21.23 -9.68
N GLY A 241 -16.44 -22.55 -9.47
CA GLY A 241 -17.02 -23.29 -8.36
C GLY A 241 -16.09 -24.41 -7.87
N ASP A 242 -16.69 -25.45 -7.29
CA ASP A 242 -15.95 -26.60 -6.77
C ASP A 242 -15.73 -27.69 -7.83
N GLU A 243 -15.21 -27.30 -8.99
CA GLU A 243 -14.78 -28.21 -10.04
C GLU A 243 -13.27 -28.45 -10.03
N TYR A 244 -12.86 -29.67 -10.38
CA TYR A 244 -11.46 -29.97 -10.67
C TYR A 244 -11.08 -29.42 -12.05
N VAL A 245 -9.90 -28.82 -12.14
CA VAL A 245 -9.30 -28.33 -13.40
C VAL A 245 -7.85 -28.78 -13.44
N GLY A 246 -7.44 -29.42 -14.54
CA GLY A 246 -6.08 -29.95 -14.71
C GLY A 246 -5.03 -28.84 -14.73
N LEU A 247 -3.82 -29.12 -14.25
CA LEU A 247 -2.76 -28.10 -14.08
C LEU A 247 -2.40 -27.37 -15.39
N HIS A 248 -2.35 -28.08 -16.53
CA HIS A 248 -2.10 -27.48 -17.84
C HIS A 248 -3.33 -26.73 -18.37
N GLU A 249 -4.54 -27.22 -18.10
CA GLU A 249 -5.77 -26.57 -18.52
C GLU A 249 -5.93 -25.18 -17.87
N ARG A 250 -5.45 -25.02 -16.63
CA ARG A 250 -5.44 -23.74 -15.90
C ARG A 250 -4.67 -22.65 -16.67
N THR A 251 -3.45 -22.94 -17.08
CA THR A 251 -2.61 -22.00 -17.84
C THR A 251 -3.07 -21.85 -19.27
N GLU A 252 -3.55 -22.91 -19.92
CA GLU A 252 -4.15 -22.82 -21.25
C GLU A 252 -5.34 -21.85 -21.31
N LYS A 253 -6.20 -21.82 -20.26
CA LYS A 253 -7.29 -20.83 -20.17
C LYS A 253 -6.75 -19.40 -20.19
N ALA A 254 -5.66 -19.14 -19.46
CA ALA A 254 -5.01 -17.83 -19.41
C ALA A 254 -4.33 -17.48 -20.75
N ASN A 255 -3.58 -18.41 -21.32
CA ASN A 255 -2.86 -18.21 -22.58
C ASN A 255 -3.85 -17.96 -23.73
N ARG A 256 -4.91 -18.77 -23.85
CA ARG A 256 -5.96 -18.59 -24.88
C ARG A 256 -6.70 -17.26 -24.75
N ALA A 257 -6.87 -16.75 -23.52
CA ALA A 257 -7.53 -15.48 -23.28
C ALA A 257 -6.63 -14.26 -23.54
N GLY A 258 -5.34 -14.46 -23.83
CA GLY A 258 -4.38 -13.37 -23.96
C GLY A 258 -4.19 -12.62 -22.64
N ALA A 259 -4.14 -13.34 -21.52
CA ALA A 259 -3.95 -12.75 -20.21
C ALA A 259 -2.66 -11.90 -20.16
N ALA A 260 -2.70 -10.77 -19.45
CA ALA A 260 -1.53 -9.94 -19.21
C ALA A 260 -0.65 -10.53 -18.10
N ILE A 261 -1.26 -11.21 -17.12
CA ILE A 261 -0.61 -11.92 -16.01
C ILE A 261 -1.49 -13.11 -15.56
N PHE A 262 -0.87 -14.09 -14.91
CA PHE A 262 -1.51 -15.24 -14.27
C PHE A 262 -1.18 -15.28 -12.78
N ILE A 263 -2.21 -15.35 -11.93
CA ILE A 263 -2.07 -15.39 -10.46
C ILE A 263 -2.73 -16.66 -9.93
N SER A 264 -1.92 -17.60 -9.45
CA SER A 264 -2.42 -18.76 -8.70
C SER A 264 -2.47 -18.45 -7.20
N ILE A 265 -3.56 -18.82 -6.54
CA ILE A 265 -3.83 -18.51 -5.12
C ILE A 265 -3.95 -19.82 -4.35
N HIS A 266 -3.12 -19.97 -3.33
CA HIS A 266 -2.95 -21.15 -2.49
C HIS A 266 -2.82 -20.79 -1.00
N MET A 267 -2.93 -21.80 -0.15
CA MET A 267 -2.60 -21.74 1.28
C MET A 267 -1.58 -22.84 1.58
N ASN A 268 -0.45 -22.45 2.14
CA ASN A 268 0.69 -23.33 2.31
C ASN A 268 0.39 -24.41 3.35
N ALA A 269 1.20 -25.46 3.34
CA ALA A 269 1.21 -26.46 4.39
C ALA A 269 2.63 -26.97 4.64
N ASN A 270 2.89 -27.33 5.89
CA ASN A 270 4.13 -27.96 6.31
C ASN A 270 3.86 -29.01 7.37
N GLU A 271 4.69 -30.07 7.41
CA GLU A 271 4.64 -31.08 8.47
C GLU A 271 4.96 -30.47 9.84
N ASP A 272 5.86 -29.50 9.89
CA ASP A 272 6.07 -28.67 11.08
C ASP A 272 4.98 -27.58 11.13
N ALA A 273 3.94 -27.85 11.93
CA ALA A 273 2.82 -26.96 12.16
C ALA A 273 3.20 -25.61 12.82
N SER A 274 4.45 -25.42 13.26
CA SER A 274 4.94 -24.13 13.76
C SER A 274 5.32 -23.16 12.64
N ILE A 275 5.55 -23.64 11.42
CA ILE A 275 5.86 -22.80 10.27
C ILE A 275 4.65 -21.94 9.90
N CYS A 276 4.88 -20.65 9.69
CA CYS A 276 3.87 -19.64 9.40
C CYS A 276 4.46 -18.52 8.54
N GLY A 277 3.62 -17.71 7.89
CA GLY A 277 4.01 -16.60 7.03
C GLY A 277 3.44 -16.68 5.62
N THR A 278 3.79 -15.70 4.78
CA THR A 278 3.35 -15.62 3.38
C THR A 278 4.53 -15.59 2.41
N SER A 279 4.38 -16.21 1.25
CA SER A 279 5.38 -16.25 0.18
C SER A 279 4.75 -16.14 -1.20
N THR A 280 5.54 -15.73 -2.18
CA THR A 280 5.14 -15.71 -3.58
C THR A 280 6.16 -16.45 -4.44
N TYR A 281 5.70 -17.41 -5.23
CA TYR A 281 6.54 -18.26 -6.07
C TYR A 281 6.54 -17.78 -7.52
N VAL A 282 7.69 -17.93 -8.17
CA VAL A 282 7.89 -17.78 -9.61
C VAL A 282 8.49 -19.06 -10.18
N TYR A 283 8.39 -19.24 -11.49
CA TYR A 283 9.00 -20.39 -12.15
C TYR A 283 10.53 -20.40 -11.94
N GLY A 284 11.06 -21.56 -11.59
CA GLY A 284 12.48 -21.88 -11.71
C GLY A 284 12.68 -23.37 -11.99
N ASP A 285 13.72 -23.70 -12.75
CA ASP A 285 14.06 -25.07 -13.15
C ASP A 285 15.11 -25.72 -12.24
N GLY A 286 15.53 -25.02 -11.18
CA GLY A 286 16.59 -25.44 -10.27
C GLY A 286 17.97 -24.90 -10.62
N SER A 287 18.10 -24.14 -11.71
CA SER A 287 19.26 -23.27 -11.96
C SER A 287 19.14 -21.95 -11.19
N ASP A 288 20.19 -21.12 -11.21
CA ASP A 288 20.13 -19.75 -10.68
C ASP A 288 19.04 -18.93 -11.40
N TRP A 289 18.57 -17.88 -10.73
CA TRP A 289 17.56 -16.93 -11.22
C TRP A 289 17.55 -16.74 -12.75
N SER A 290 16.58 -17.38 -13.41
CA SER A 290 16.50 -17.39 -14.88
C SER A 290 16.46 -15.98 -15.47
N THR A 291 17.17 -15.77 -16.58
CA THR A 291 17.21 -14.50 -17.34
C THR A 291 16.11 -14.42 -18.41
N ASP A 292 15.25 -15.43 -18.50
CA ASP A 292 14.09 -15.40 -19.39
C ASP A 292 13.20 -14.16 -19.11
N PRO A 293 12.81 -13.38 -20.15
CA PRO A 293 12.05 -12.15 -19.95
C PRO A 293 10.71 -12.33 -19.22
N TRP A 294 10.02 -13.46 -19.42
CA TRP A 294 8.76 -13.76 -18.74
C TRP A 294 8.99 -14.09 -17.26
N VAL A 295 10.06 -14.82 -16.98
CA VAL A 295 10.47 -15.12 -15.60
C VAL A 295 10.91 -13.84 -14.87
N GLN A 296 11.60 -12.92 -15.54
CA GLN A 296 11.97 -11.61 -14.96
C GLN A 296 10.74 -10.74 -14.66
N ARG A 297 9.77 -10.65 -15.59
CA ARG A 297 8.49 -9.98 -15.33
C ARG A 297 7.70 -10.64 -14.20
N SER A 298 7.78 -11.96 -14.07
CA SER A 298 7.15 -12.71 -12.98
C SER A 298 7.80 -12.37 -11.63
N LYS A 299 9.13 -12.18 -11.59
CA LYS A 299 9.84 -11.72 -10.37
C LYS A 299 9.41 -10.32 -9.97
N GLU A 300 9.30 -9.39 -10.91
CA GLU A 300 8.81 -8.04 -10.62
C GLU A 300 7.38 -8.06 -10.07
N LEU A 301 6.50 -8.85 -10.70
CA LEU A 301 5.13 -9.08 -10.22
C LEU A 301 5.12 -9.67 -8.80
N ALA A 302 5.92 -10.72 -8.57
CA ALA A 302 6.03 -11.40 -7.27
C ALA A 302 6.56 -10.47 -6.17
N LEU A 303 7.56 -9.63 -6.44
CA LEU A 303 8.09 -8.66 -5.48
C LEU A 303 7.04 -7.62 -5.06
N ASN A 304 6.26 -7.12 -6.03
CA ASN A 304 5.19 -6.17 -5.75
C ASN A 304 4.06 -6.83 -4.96
N ILE A 305 3.68 -8.07 -5.28
CA ILE A 305 2.66 -8.81 -4.53
C ILE A 305 3.16 -9.14 -3.12
N GLN A 306 4.33 -9.75 -2.98
CA GLN A 306 4.91 -10.17 -1.69
C GLN A 306 5.01 -9.01 -0.71
N SER A 307 5.55 -7.87 -1.13
CA SER A 307 5.65 -6.68 -0.26
C SER A 307 4.29 -6.16 0.21
N ASN A 308 3.24 -6.27 -0.61
CA ASN A 308 1.88 -5.89 -0.21
C ASN A 308 1.25 -6.95 0.70
N LEU A 309 1.51 -8.25 0.48
CA LEU A 309 1.04 -9.31 1.38
C LEU A 309 1.57 -9.09 2.80
N VAL A 310 2.89 -8.91 2.94
CA VAL A 310 3.53 -8.65 4.24
C VAL A 310 2.95 -7.40 4.90
N HIS A 311 2.78 -6.31 4.14
CA HIS A 311 2.25 -5.05 4.69
C HIS A 311 0.81 -5.16 5.21
N HIS A 312 -0.08 -5.83 4.47
CA HIS A 312 -1.51 -5.84 4.79
C HIS A 312 -1.92 -6.99 5.70
N LEU A 313 -1.23 -8.13 5.62
CA LEU A 313 -1.54 -9.30 6.44
C LEU A 313 -0.80 -9.27 7.78
N GLY A 314 0.33 -8.55 7.86
CA GLY A 314 1.18 -8.51 9.05
C GLY A 314 1.90 -9.83 9.36
N LEU A 315 1.85 -10.80 8.42
CA LEU A 315 2.48 -12.10 8.56
C LEU A 315 3.99 -12.06 8.28
N SER A 316 4.70 -13.07 8.77
CA SER A 316 6.13 -13.27 8.54
C SER A 316 6.43 -13.33 7.03
N ASP A 317 7.45 -12.58 6.60
CA ASP A 317 7.87 -12.53 5.21
C ASP A 317 8.73 -13.75 4.87
N LYS A 318 8.19 -14.67 4.06
CA LYS A 318 8.94 -15.82 3.53
C LYS A 318 9.61 -15.54 2.19
N GLY A 319 9.50 -14.32 1.69
CA GLY A 319 10.11 -13.83 0.47
C GLY A 319 9.49 -14.36 -0.81
N ILE A 320 10.14 -14.02 -1.93
CA ILE A 320 9.89 -14.67 -3.21
C ILE A 320 10.72 -15.95 -3.33
N ARG A 321 10.20 -16.97 -4.02
CA ARG A 321 10.86 -18.28 -4.18
C ARG A 321 10.75 -18.79 -5.60
N GLU A 322 11.71 -19.60 -6.03
CA GLU A 322 11.61 -20.36 -7.28
C GLU A 322 11.04 -21.75 -7.01
N ALA A 323 10.13 -22.18 -7.87
CA ALA A 323 9.66 -23.56 -7.89
C ALA A 323 9.27 -23.99 -9.30
N ASN A 324 9.43 -25.28 -9.56
CA ASN A 324 9.10 -25.89 -10.84
C ASN A 324 7.62 -26.34 -10.91
N PHE A 325 6.69 -25.47 -10.48
CA PHE A 325 5.26 -25.76 -10.50
C PHE A 325 4.70 -25.73 -11.92
N ALA A 326 3.85 -26.69 -12.27
CA ALA A 326 3.31 -26.80 -13.64
C ALA A 326 2.55 -25.55 -14.09
N VAL A 327 1.78 -24.93 -13.19
CA VAL A 327 1.03 -23.69 -13.46
C VAL A 327 1.93 -22.46 -13.66
N LEU A 328 3.20 -22.52 -13.23
CA LEU A 328 4.19 -21.47 -13.49
C LEU A 328 5.00 -21.77 -14.75
N ARG A 329 5.36 -23.04 -14.96
CA ARG A 329 6.16 -23.50 -16.10
C ARG A 329 5.45 -23.41 -17.45
N THR A 330 4.13 -23.58 -17.46
CA THR A 330 3.31 -23.72 -18.70
C THR A 330 2.55 -22.44 -19.06
N SER A 331 2.79 -21.34 -18.34
CA SER A 331 2.20 -20.05 -18.61
C SER A 331 3.01 -19.30 -19.68
N ASP A 332 2.34 -18.79 -20.72
CA ASP A 332 2.96 -17.96 -21.76
C ASP A 332 2.98 -16.47 -21.39
N VAL A 333 2.66 -16.16 -20.12
CA VAL A 333 2.50 -14.82 -19.56
C VAL A 333 3.18 -14.77 -18.18
N PRO A 334 3.50 -13.58 -17.63
CA PRO A 334 4.08 -13.48 -16.29
C PRO A 334 3.16 -14.15 -15.27
N ALA A 335 3.72 -15.09 -14.50
CA ALA A 335 2.95 -15.99 -13.64
C ALA A 335 3.54 -16.06 -12.24
N VAL A 336 2.66 -16.00 -11.24
CA VAL A 336 3.02 -16.19 -9.83
C VAL A 336 2.07 -17.15 -9.14
N LEU A 337 2.56 -17.84 -8.11
CA LEU A 337 1.75 -18.62 -7.18
C LEU A 337 1.90 -18.02 -5.78
N ILE A 338 0.78 -17.66 -5.17
CA ILE A 338 0.73 -16.99 -3.88
C ILE A 338 0.40 -18.02 -2.82
N GLU A 339 1.24 -18.10 -1.80
CA GLU A 339 0.96 -18.79 -0.56
C GLU A 339 0.55 -17.77 0.50
N GLY A 340 -0.76 -17.61 0.69
CA GLY A 340 -1.31 -16.53 1.51
C GLY A 340 -0.97 -16.63 2.99
N ALA A 341 -0.98 -17.86 3.52
CA ALA A 341 -0.63 -18.26 4.88
C ALA A 341 -0.52 -19.79 4.93
N PHE A 342 -0.03 -20.37 6.03
CA PHE A 342 0.04 -21.81 6.25
C PHE A 342 -1.25 -22.33 6.89
N ILE A 343 -2.09 -23.04 6.14
CA ILE A 343 -3.33 -23.65 6.67
C ILE A 343 -3.03 -24.78 7.67
N SER A 344 -1.84 -25.38 7.60
CA SER A 344 -1.38 -26.38 8.57
C SER A 344 -1.02 -25.78 9.93
N ASN A 345 -0.79 -24.46 10.02
CA ASN A 345 -0.48 -23.78 11.27
C ASN A 345 -1.79 -23.46 12.01
N PRO A 346 -2.01 -23.96 13.25
CA PRO A 346 -3.28 -23.76 13.96
C PRO A 346 -3.65 -22.30 14.22
N GLU A 347 -2.67 -21.41 14.34
CA GLU A 347 -2.92 -19.98 14.59
C GLU A 347 -3.21 -19.23 13.29
N GLU A 348 -2.56 -19.62 12.18
CA GLU A 348 -2.91 -19.09 10.86
C GLU A 348 -4.25 -19.65 10.36
N GLU A 349 -4.58 -20.92 10.59
CA GLU A 349 -5.89 -21.49 10.21
C GLU A 349 -7.06 -20.68 10.82
N LYS A 350 -6.95 -20.29 12.11
CA LYS A 350 -7.95 -19.46 12.81
C LYS A 350 -8.20 -18.12 12.12
N ILE A 351 -7.18 -17.52 11.52
CA ILE A 351 -7.33 -16.24 10.81
C ILE A 351 -7.77 -16.46 9.37
N ILE A 352 -7.29 -17.52 8.69
CA ILE A 352 -7.67 -17.89 7.32
C ILE A 352 -9.18 -18.17 7.25
N ALA A 353 -9.76 -18.74 8.31
CA ALA A 353 -11.19 -18.98 8.44
C ALA A 353 -12.04 -17.68 8.46
N LYS A 354 -11.45 -16.52 8.76
CA LYS A 354 -12.19 -15.27 8.93
C LYS A 354 -12.30 -14.48 7.63
N ASP A 355 -13.48 -13.88 7.44
CA ASP A 355 -13.79 -12.99 6.31
C ASP A 355 -12.78 -11.84 6.18
N GLU A 356 -12.39 -11.24 7.31
CA GLU A 356 -11.46 -10.11 7.35
C GLU A 356 -10.10 -10.46 6.73
N PHE A 357 -9.54 -11.63 7.05
CA PHE A 357 -8.26 -12.05 6.47
C PHE A 357 -8.37 -12.26 4.96
N ARG A 358 -9.41 -12.96 4.50
CA ARG A 358 -9.60 -13.24 3.07
C ARG A 358 -9.81 -11.95 2.26
N ARG A 359 -10.51 -10.97 2.84
CA ARG A 359 -10.64 -9.61 2.27
C ARG A 359 -9.29 -8.88 2.22
N LEU A 360 -8.50 -8.92 3.29
CA LEU A 360 -7.17 -8.29 3.33
C LEU A 360 -6.20 -8.94 2.34
N LEU A 361 -6.24 -10.27 2.20
CA LEU A 361 -5.45 -11.02 1.23
C LEU A 361 -5.80 -10.60 -0.20
N ALA A 362 -7.09 -10.60 -0.56
CA ALA A 362 -7.53 -10.12 -1.87
C ALA A 362 -7.06 -8.68 -2.12
N GLN A 363 -7.22 -7.78 -1.15
CA GLN A 363 -6.78 -6.39 -1.28
C GLN A 363 -5.27 -6.26 -1.46
N ALA A 364 -4.47 -7.07 -0.76
CA ALA A 364 -3.02 -7.09 -0.87
C ALA A 364 -2.56 -7.55 -2.26
N ILE A 365 -3.20 -8.59 -2.82
CA ILE A 365 -2.96 -9.08 -4.18
C ILE A 365 -3.22 -7.97 -5.19
N ILE A 366 -4.38 -7.30 -5.10
CA ILE A 366 -4.72 -6.18 -5.97
C ILE A 366 -3.68 -5.08 -5.88
N ASN A 367 -3.33 -4.63 -4.68
CA ASN A 367 -2.35 -3.56 -4.49
C ASN A 367 -0.98 -3.90 -5.08
N GLY A 368 -0.59 -5.18 -5.06
CA GLY A 368 0.60 -5.68 -5.73
C GLY A 368 0.50 -5.64 -7.26
N ILE A 369 -0.60 -6.14 -7.82
CA ILE A 369 -0.89 -6.10 -9.28
C ILE A 369 -0.90 -4.65 -9.80
N GLU A 370 -1.56 -3.76 -9.07
CA GLU A 370 -1.62 -2.34 -9.36
C GLU A 370 -0.22 -1.73 -9.46
N ARG A 371 0.62 -1.93 -8.43
CA ARG A 371 1.99 -1.42 -8.41
C ARG A 371 2.85 -1.98 -9.54
N TYR A 372 2.66 -3.27 -9.87
CA TYR A 372 3.35 -3.89 -11.01
C TYR A 372 2.99 -3.16 -12.31
N PHE A 373 1.70 -2.96 -12.60
CA PHE A 373 1.28 -2.29 -13.82
C PHE A 373 1.67 -0.81 -13.87
N THR A 374 1.74 -0.12 -12.72
CA THR A 374 2.17 1.29 -12.68
C THR A 374 3.62 1.41 -13.12
N ARG A 375 4.50 0.48 -12.69
CA ARG A 375 5.92 0.52 -13.03
C ARG A 375 6.22 0.21 -14.49
N ILE A 376 5.49 -0.73 -15.10
CA ILE A 376 5.73 -1.09 -16.51
C ILE A 376 5.04 -0.14 -17.51
N SER A 377 4.20 0.78 -17.02
CA SER A 377 3.52 1.80 -17.83
C SER A 377 4.27 3.15 -17.85
N LEU A 378 5.35 3.26 -17.08
CA LEU A 378 6.30 4.37 -17.06
C LEU A 378 7.51 4.04 -17.94
#